data_AF-A0A2V2VIY2-F1
#
_entry.id   AF-A0A2V2VIY2-F1
#
_cell.length_a   1.000
_cell.length_b   1.000
_cell.length_c   1.000
_cell.angle_alpha   90.00
_cell.angle_beta   90.00
_cell.angle_gamma   90.00
#
_symmetry.space_group_name_H-M   'P 1'
#
loop_
_entity.id
_entity.type
_entity.pdbx_description
1 polymer ?
#
loop_
_entity_poly.entity_id
_entity_poly.type
_entity_poly.pdbx_seq_one_letter_code
_entity_poly.pdbx_strand_id
1 'polypeptide(L)'
;MEQERRQLLEKDPRRNAREIAALEESMNARAQELAREKKLADRAFLDQKPEGVPLRELPLDDDSDFVAMEQERRQLLEKDPRRNAKEIAALEESMNARAQELAREKKLADRAFLDQKPEGVPLRELPLDDDSDFVAMEQERRQLLEKDPRRNARRLLRLRRA
;
A
#
# COMPACT_ATOMS: atom_id res chain seq x y z
N MET A 1 0.19 -28.35 -6.10
CA MET A 1 -0.27 -27.88 -4.78
C MET A 1 -1.52 -28.62 -4.31
N GLU A 2 -2.74 -28.37 -4.81
CA GLU A 2 -3.96 -29.02 -4.25
C GLU A 2 -4.00 -30.55 -4.40
N GLN A 3 -3.63 -31.10 -5.57
CA GLN A 3 -3.57 -32.57 -5.75
C GLN A 3 -2.53 -33.24 -4.84
N GLU A 4 -1.39 -32.60 -4.64
CA GLU A 4 -0.30 -33.07 -3.77
C GLU A 4 -0.71 -33.04 -2.30
N ARG A 5 -1.42 -31.98 -1.86
CA ARG A 5 -2.01 -31.90 -0.52
C ARG A 5 -2.97 -33.05 -0.26
N ARG A 6 -3.84 -33.37 -1.24
CA ARG A 6 -4.77 -34.51 -1.14
C ARG A 6 -4.05 -35.84 -1.01
N GLN A 7 -2.98 -36.06 -1.78
CA GLN A 7 -2.19 -37.29 -1.68
C GLN A 7 -1.46 -37.43 -0.33
N LEU A 8 -0.95 -36.32 0.23
CA LEU A 8 -0.30 -36.34 1.54
C LEU A 8 -1.30 -36.63 2.67
N LEU A 9 -2.53 -36.10 2.56
CA LEU A 9 -3.65 -36.40 3.45
C LEU A 9 -4.12 -37.87 3.34
N GLU A 10 -4.11 -38.45 2.14
CA GLU A 10 -4.55 -39.84 1.93
C GLU A 10 -3.54 -40.86 2.46
N LYS A 11 -2.24 -40.57 2.37
CA LYS A 11 -1.18 -41.50 2.81
C LYS A 11 -1.10 -41.63 4.33
N ASP A 12 -0.78 -40.54 5.02
CA ASP A 12 -0.71 -40.48 6.49
C ASP A 12 -0.63 -39.01 6.95
N PRO A 13 -1.76 -38.39 7.34
CA PRO A 13 -1.80 -36.99 7.78
C PRO A 13 -0.88 -36.69 8.96
N ARG A 14 -0.67 -37.65 9.88
CA ARG A 14 0.14 -37.42 11.09
C ARG A 14 1.61 -37.39 10.75
N ARG A 15 2.06 -38.34 9.92
CA ARG A 15 3.45 -38.40 9.47
C ARG A 15 3.79 -37.26 8.51
N ASN A 16 2.84 -36.85 7.67
CA ASN A 16 3.02 -35.80 6.66
C ASN A 16 2.64 -34.40 7.16
N ALA A 17 2.31 -34.23 8.45
CA ALA A 17 1.76 -32.98 8.99
C ALA A 17 2.60 -31.74 8.66
N ARG A 18 3.94 -31.87 8.68
CA ARG A 18 4.86 -30.76 8.33
C ARG A 18 4.80 -30.42 6.85
N GLU A 19 4.77 -31.41 5.97
CA GLU A 19 4.70 -31.22 4.51
C GLU A 19 3.33 -30.65 4.11
N ILE A 20 2.25 -31.14 4.73
CA ILE A 20 0.90 -30.61 4.54
C ILE A 20 0.85 -29.14 4.97
N ALA A 21 1.38 -28.80 6.15
CA ALA A 21 1.39 -27.42 6.64
C ALA A 21 2.19 -26.48 5.73
N ALA A 22 3.38 -26.90 5.29
CA ALA A 22 4.21 -26.10 4.36
C ALA A 22 3.50 -25.90 3.01
N LEU A 23 2.80 -26.93 2.52
CA LEU A 23 2.06 -26.86 1.27
C LEU A 23 0.81 -25.97 1.40
N GLU A 24 0.10 -26.03 2.53
CA GLU A 24 -1.01 -25.12 2.85
C GLU A 24 -0.54 -23.67 2.97
N GLU A 25 0.61 -23.42 3.61
CA GLU A 25 1.22 -22.10 3.68
C GLU A 25 1.57 -21.56 2.28
N SER A 26 2.20 -22.39 1.44
CA SER A 26 2.49 -22.01 0.04
C SER A 26 1.22 -21.73 -0.77
N MET A 27 0.16 -22.51 -0.58
CA MET A 27 -1.13 -22.28 -1.23
C MET A 27 -1.77 -20.96 -0.77
N ASN A 28 -1.74 -20.69 0.54
CA ASN A 28 -2.24 -19.45 1.12
C ASN A 28 -1.45 -18.24 0.62
N ALA A 29 -0.11 -18.33 0.55
CA ALA A 29 0.73 -17.27 0.02
C ALA A 29 0.40 -16.95 -1.45
N ARG A 30 0.21 -17.98 -2.28
CA ARG A 30 -0.20 -17.80 -3.69
C ARG A 30 -1.60 -17.20 -3.81
N ALA A 31 -2.55 -17.63 -2.97
CA ALA A 31 -3.90 -17.05 -2.95
C ALA A 31 -3.87 -15.57 -2.55
N GLN A 32 -3.04 -15.19 -1.57
CA GLN A 32 -2.83 -13.80 -1.18
C GLN A 32 -2.22 -12.97 -2.31
N GLU A 33 -1.22 -13.51 -3.02
CA GLU A 33 -0.61 -12.85 -4.18
C GLU A 33 -1.65 -12.58 -5.28
N LEU A 34 -2.44 -13.59 -5.67
CA LEU A 34 -3.50 -13.44 -6.66
C LEU A 34 -4.56 -12.43 -6.22
N ALA A 35 -4.91 -12.39 -4.93
CA ALA A 35 -5.84 -11.39 -4.41
C ALA A 35 -5.27 -9.96 -4.52
N ARG A 36 -3.97 -9.78 -4.26
CA ARG A 36 -3.28 -8.49 -4.42
C ARG A 36 -3.23 -8.06 -5.89
N GLU A 37 -2.87 -8.97 -6.79
CA GLU A 37 -2.84 -8.70 -8.24
C GLU A 37 -4.22 -8.27 -8.75
N LYS A 38 -5.27 -8.99 -8.34
CA LYS A 38 -6.64 -8.65 -8.71
C LYS A 38 -7.05 -7.26 -8.21
N LYS A 39 -6.77 -6.94 -6.93
CA LYS A 39 -7.07 -5.61 -6.38
C LYS A 39 -6.33 -4.51 -7.14
N LEU A 40 -5.06 -4.73 -7.48
CA LEU A 40 -4.29 -3.75 -8.24
C LEU A 40 -4.89 -3.52 -9.63
N ALA A 41 -5.32 -4.60 -10.30
CA ALA A 41 -6.00 -4.51 -11.59
C ALA A 41 -7.35 -3.78 -11.48
N ASP A 42 -8.15 -4.09 -10.46
CA ASP A 42 -9.44 -3.44 -10.22
C ASP A 42 -9.28 -1.93 -9.93
N ARG A 43 -8.12 -1.51 -9.40
CA ARG A 43 -7.73 -0.14 -9.08
C ARG A 43 -6.84 0.52 -10.14
N ALA A 44 -6.74 -0.04 -11.34
CA ALA A 44 -5.88 0.48 -12.41
C ALA A 44 -6.27 1.88 -12.92
N PHE A 45 -7.49 2.34 -12.63
CA PHE A 45 -7.98 3.70 -12.95
C PHE A 45 -7.46 4.77 -11.99
N LEU A 46 -6.87 4.37 -10.86
CA LEU A 46 -6.26 5.31 -9.92
C LEU A 46 -4.87 5.71 -10.42
N ASP A 47 -4.42 6.90 -10.01
CA ASP A 47 -3.00 7.22 -10.01
C ASP A 47 -2.24 6.13 -9.24
N GLN A 48 -1.22 5.56 -9.87
CA GLN A 48 -0.42 4.48 -9.28
C GLN A 48 0.63 5.01 -8.29
N LYS A 49 0.91 6.32 -8.33
CA LYS A 49 1.83 7.02 -7.43
C LYS A 49 1.29 8.38 -6.98
N PRO A 50 0.10 8.42 -6.32
CA PRO A 50 -0.45 9.66 -5.79
C PRO A 50 0.58 10.31 -4.85
N GLU A 51 0.88 11.60 -5.06
CA GLU A 51 1.87 12.35 -4.28
C GLU A 51 3.29 11.70 -4.27
N GLY A 52 3.59 10.88 -5.28
CA GLY A 52 4.83 10.10 -5.39
C GLY A 52 4.86 8.81 -4.58
N VAL A 53 3.80 8.47 -3.84
CA VAL A 53 3.70 7.28 -2.99
C VAL A 53 3.08 6.12 -3.75
N PRO A 54 3.72 4.93 -3.83
CA PRO A 54 3.12 3.78 -4.49
C PRO A 54 1.76 3.40 -3.88
N LEU A 55 0.76 3.16 -4.72
CA LEU A 55 -0.61 2.82 -4.30
C LEU A 55 -0.66 1.64 -3.31
N ARG A 56 0.23 0.66 -3.48
CA ARG A 56 0.36 -0.52 -2.58
C ARG A 56 0.80 -0.21 -1.15
N GLU A 57 1.36 0.98 -0.90
CA GLU A 57 1.82 1.42 0.41
C GLU A 57 0.77 2.28 1.14
N LEU A 58 -0.34 2.58 0.47
CA LEU A 58 -1.48 3.31 1.05
C LEU A 58 -2.45 2.35 1.75
N PRO A 59 -3.03 2.76 2.89
CA PRO A 59 -3.97 1.96 3.66
C PRO A 59 -5.39 1.98 3.05
N LEU A 60 -5.52 1.78 1.73
CA LEU A 60 -6.81 1.88 1.02
C LEU A 60 -7.86 0.86 1.50
N ASP A 61 -7.41 -0.29 1.99
CA ASP A 61 -8.29 -1.35 2.49
C ASP A 61 -8.80 -1.06 3.91
N ASP A 62 -8.10 -0.20 4.65
CA ASP A 62 -8.45 0.20 6.03
C ASP A 62 -9.24 1.53 6.04
N ASP A 63 -9.28 2.23 4.91
CA ASP A 63 -10.03 3.48 4.74
C ASP A 63 -11.49 3.21 4.41
N SER A 64 -12.39 3.44 5.37
CA SER A 64 -13.82 3.14 5.22
C SER A 64 -14.47 3.87 4.04
N ASP A 65 -14.06 5.11 3.79
CA ASP A 65 -14.63 5.96 2.74
C ASP A 65 -14.20 5.45 1.36
N PHE A 66 -12.92 5.13 1.19
CA PHE A 66 -12.41 4.51 -0.02
C PHE A 66 -13.08 3.16 -0.30
N VAL A 67 -13.23 2.31 0.72
CA VAL A 67 -13.92 1.02 0.58
C VAL A 67 -15.39 1.20 0.18
N ALA A 68 -16.08 2.19 0.72
CA ALA A 68 -17.46 2.50 0.35
C ALA A 68 -17.56 2.93 -1.14
N MET A 69 -16.67 3.82 -1.59
CA MET A 69 -16.61 4.23 -3.00
C MET A 69 -16.27 3.06 -3.94
N GLU A 70 -15.38 2.15 -3.53
CA GLU A 70 -15.04 0.96 -4.31
C GLU A 70 -16.26 0.03 -4.49
N GLN A 71 -17.08 -0.11 -3.45
CA GLN A 71 -18.33 -0.88 -3.51
C GLN A 71 -19.36 -0.22 -4.42
N GLU A 72 -19.55 1.10 -4.31
CA GLU A 72 -20.46 1.86 -5.17
C GLU A 72 -20.06 1.77 -6.65
N ARG A 73 -18.76 1.93 -6.94
CA ARG A 73 -18.22 1.79 -8.30
C ARG A 73 -18.52 0.40 -8.87
N ARG A 74 -18.33 -0.65 -8.07
CA ARG A 74 -18.63 -2.03 -8.48
C ARG A 74 -20.12 -2.19 -8.81
N GLN A 75 -21.02 -1.64 -8.00
CA GLN A 75 -22.46 -1.70 -8.26
C GLN A 75 -22.85 -0.96 -9.56
N LEU A 76 -22.27 0.20 -9.83
CA LEU A 76 -22.52 0.96 -11.04
C LEU A 76 -22.04 0.22 -12.31
N LEU A 77 -20.88 -0.43 -12.22
CA LEU A 77 -20.33 -1.29 -13.27
C LEU A 77 -21.17 -2.54 -13.51
N GLU A 78 -21.71 -3.17 -12.47
CA GLU A 78 -22.56 -4.36 -12.62
C GLU A 78 -23.93 -4.02 -13.20
N LYS A 79 -24.48 -2.84 -12.90
CA LYS A 79 -25.81 -2.41 -13.33
C LYS A 79 -25.88 -2.05 -14.81
N ASP A 80 -25.11 -1.04 -15.24
CA ASP A 80 -25.00 -0.61 -16.64
C ASP A 80 -23.83 0.39 -16.79
N PRO A 81 -22.61 -0.07 -17.16
CA PRO A 81 -21.45 0.80 -17.30
C PRO A 81 -21.64 1.95 -18.28
N ARG A 82 -22.42 1.73 -19.35
CA ARG A 82 -22.58 2.72 -20.43
C ARG A 82 -23.49 3.84 -19.98
N ARG A 83 -24.61 3.49 -19.33
CA ARG A 83 -25.55 4.47 -18.78
C ARG A 83 -24.95 5.23 -17.59
N ASN A 84 -24.17 4.55 -16.76
CA ASN A 84 -23.60 5.12 -15.55
C ASN A 84 -22.21 5.76 -15.77
N ALA A 85 -21.71 5.84 -17.01
CA ALA A 85 -20.35 6.26 -17.31
C ALA A 85 -19.93 7.60 -16.65
N LYS A 86 -20.84 8.58 -16.60
CA LYS A 86 -20.57 9.87 -15.95
C LYS A 86 -20.43 9.75 -14.43
N GLU A 87 -21.28 8.95 -13.81
CA GLU A 87 -21.27 8.71 -12.36
C GLU A 87 -20.04 7.91 -11.95
N ILE A 88 -19.69 6.89 -12.74
CA ILE A 88 -18.46 6.13 -12.57
C ILE A 88 -17.24 7.05 -12.67
N ALA A 89 -17.15 7.91 -13.69
CA ALA A 89 -16.02 8.82 -13.84
C ALA A 89 -15.89 9.81 -12.66
N ALA A 90 -17.00 10.38 -12.18
CA ALA A 90 -17.00 11.27 -11.01
C ALA A 90 -16.59 10.54 -9.72
N LEU A 91 -17.03 9.29 -9.57
CA LEU A 91 -16.63 8.45 -8.45
C LEU A 91 -15.15 8.06 -8.52
N GLU A 92 -14.64 7.72 -9.71
CA GLU A 92 -13.21 7.44 -9.93
C GLU A 92 -12.31 8.66 -9.65
N GLU A 93 -12.77 9.88 -9.97
CA GLU A 93 -12.09 11.12 -9.58
C GLU A 93 -12.09 11.32 -8.06
N SER A 94 -13.23 11.07 -7.40
CA SER A 94 -13.33 11.15 -5.93
C SER A 94 -12.44 10.13 -5.22
N MET A 95 -12.36 8.90 -5.75
CA MET A 95 -11.45 7.86 -5.26
C MET A 95 -9.99 8.26 -5.44
N ASN A 96 -9.63 8.89 -6.57
CA ASN A 96 -8.29 9.45 -6.78
C ASN A 96 -7.96 10.56 -5.77
N ALA A 97 -8.89 11.47 -5.52
CA ALA A 97 -8.70 12.53 -4.52
C ALA A 97 -8.47 11.96 -3.11
N ARG A 98 -9.24 10.92 -2.71
CA ARG A 98 -9.02 10.24 -1.43
C ARG A 98 -7.68 9.52 -1.37
N ALA A 99 -7.26 8.86 -2.45
CA ALA A 99 -5.93 8.24 -2.52
C ALA A 99 -4.79 9.28 -2.40
N GLN A 100 -4.95 10.46 -3.01
CA GLN A 100 -4.01 11.57 -2.84
C GLN A 100 -3.97 12.07 -1.39
N GLU A 101 -5.11 12.24 -0.74
CA GLU A 101 -5.17 12.64 0.67
C GLU A 101 -4.45 11.63 1.58
N LEU A 102 -4.75 10.33 1.43
CA LEU A 102 -4.07 9.27 2.17
C LEU A 102 -2.56 9.24 1.91
N ALA A 103 -2.12 9.56 0.69
CA ALA A 103 -0.70 9.70 0.38
C ALA A 103 -0.04 10.89 1.09
N ARG A 104 -0.72 12.05 1.17
CA ARG A 104 -0.24 13.21 1.95
C ARG A 104 -0.14 12.87 3.44
N GLU A 105 -1.17 12.24 3.99
CA GLU A 105 -1.19 11.81 5.39
C GLU A 105 -0.05 10.84 5.71
N LYS A 106 0.15 9.83 4.85
CA LYS A 106 1.26 8.89 5.00
C LYS A 106 2.62 9.60 4.97
N LYS A 107 2.85 10.51 4.03
CA LYS A 107 4.11 11.27 3.95
C LYS A 107 4.34 12.11 5.20
N LEU A 108 3.29 12.78 5.69
CA LEU A 108 3.36 13.55 6.93
C LEU A 108 3.70 12.65 8.13
N ALA A 109 3.08 11.46 8.21
CA ALA A 109 3.40 10.46 9.24
C ALA A 109 4.84 9.93 9.11
N ASP A 110 5.33 9.67 7.90
CA ASP A 110 6.70 9.23 7.64
C ASP A 110 7.73 10.30 8.03
N ARG A 111 7.33 11.58 7.94
CA ARG A 111 8.05 12.80 8.34
C ARG A 111 7.81 13.23 9.80
N ALA A 112 7.07 12.45 10.60
CA ALA A 112 6.75 12.81 11.99
C ALA A 112 7.97 12.96 12.92
N PHE A 113 9.16 12.56 12.47
CA PHE A 113 10.42 12.75 13.20
C PHE A 113 11.04 14.15 13.01
N LEU A 114 10.55 14.93 12.04
CA LEU A 114 10.96 16.30 11.78
C LEU A 114 10.17 17.26 12.68
N ASP A 115 10.69 18.47 12.86
CA ASP A 115 9.87 19.57 13.35
C ASP A 115 8.67 19.76 12.41
N GLN A 116 7.46 19.82 12.94
CA GLN A 116 6.23 19.96 12.16
C GLN A 116 6.01 21.40 11.68
N LYS A 117 6.69 22.37 12.31
CA LYS A 117 6.64 23.79 11.97
C LYS A 117 8.04 24.44 12.02
N PRO A 118 9.00 23.98 11.19
CA PRO A 118 10.30 24.63 11.10
C PRO A 118 10.12 26.12 10.77
N GLU A 119 10.75 26.99 11.55
CA GLU A 119 10.60 28.45 11.46
C GLU A 119 9.12 28.94 11.51
N GLY A 120 8.22 28.15 12.09
CA GLY A 120 6.79 28.44 12.17
C GLY A 120 5.96 28.04 10.94
N VAL A 121 6.57 27.50 9.89
CA VAL A 121 5.89 27.12 8.63
C VAL A 121 5.53 25.63 8.65
N PRO A 122 4.24 25.23 8.45
CA PRO A 122 3.85 23.82 8.44
C PRO A 122 4.54 23.01 7.34
N LEU A 123 5.01 21.79 7.66
CA LEU A 123 5.69 20.91 6.68
C LEU A 123 4.86 20.66 5.40
N ARG A 124 3.53 20.62 5.51
CA ARG A 124 2.61 20.39 4.37
C ARG A 124 2.60 21.55 3.35
N GLU A 125 3.08 22.73 3.74
CA GLU A 125 3.15 23.93 2.88
C GLU A 125 4.54 24.08 2.23
N LEU A 126 5.50 23.25 2.64
CA LEU A 126 6.84 23.24 2.07
C LEU A 126 6.91 22.32 0.84
N PRO A 127 7.55 22.73 -0.27
CA PRO A 127 7.71 21.93 -1.48
C PRO A 127 8.82 20.87 -1.31
N LEU A 128 8.77 20.10 -0.22
CA LEU A 128 9.82 19.13 0.15
C LEU A 128 9.99 18.02 -0.89
N ASP A 129 8.97 17.79 -1.72
CA ASP A 129 8.99 16.78 -2.77
C ASP A 129 9.65 17.24 -4.07
N ASP A 130 9.75 18.55 -4.26
CA ASP A 130 10.46 19.17 -5.38
C ASP A 130 11.96 19.35 -5.07
N ASP A 131 12.34 19.22 -3.80
CA ASP A 131 13.73 19.27 -3.34
C ASP A 131 14.40 17.89 -3.50
N SER A 132 15.25 17.76 -4.52
CA SER A 132 15.94 16.51 -4.84
C SER A 132 16.85 16.01 -3.71
N ASP A 133 17.44 16.92 -2.93
CA ASP A 133 18.35 16.55 -1.85
C ASP A 133 17.57 16.00 -0.66
N PHE A 134 16.45 16.65 -0.31
CA PHE A 134 15.52 16.16 0.70
C PHE A 134 14.94 14.79 0.33
N VAL A 135 14.49 14.61 -0.91
CA VAL A 135 13.98 13.34 -1.41
C VAL A 135 15.05 12.24 -1.33
N ALA A 136 16.31 12.54 -1.68
CA ALA A 136 17.41 11.59 -1.55
C ALA A 136 17.67 11.18 -0.10
N MET A 137 17.63 12.13 0.85
CA MET A 137 17.77 11.85 2.28
C MET A 137 16.62 11.00 2.82
N GLU A 138 15.38 11.25 2.40
CA GLU A 138 14.23 10.41 2.76
C GLU A 138 14.35 8.99 2.23
N GLN A 139 14.87 8.83 1.00
CA GLN A 139 15.15 7.51 0.43
C GLN A 139 16.26 6.80 1.20
N GLU A 140 17.36 7.47 1.54
CA GLU A 140 18.41 6.90 2.38
C GLU A 140 17.85 6.44 3.73
N ARG A 141 17.05 7.29 4.39
CA ARG A 141 16.41 6.96 5.67
C ARG A 141 15.55 5.70 5.55
N ARG A 142 14.71 5.59 4.51
CA ARG A 142 13.87 4.40 4.25
C ARG A 142 14.72 3.14 4.11
N GLN A 143 15.78 3.17 3.31
CA GLN A 143 16.67 2.01 3.12
C GLN A 143 17.39 1.60 4.42
N LEU A 144 17.76 2.57 5.26
CA LEU A 144 18.39 2.29 6.55
C LEU A 144 17.41 1.65 7.55
N LEU A 145 16.13 2.03 7.50
CA LEU A 145 15.06 1.42 8.30
C LEU A 145 14.71 0.02 7.83
N GLU A 146 14.71 -0.24 6.52
CA GLU A 146 14.37 -1.57 5.96
C GLU A 146 15.44 -2.62 6.25
N LYS A 147 16.73 -2.26 6.20
CA LYS A 147 17.84 -3.21 6.38
C LYS A 147 18.02 -3.69 7.82
N ASP A 148 18.42 -2.78 8.71
CA ASP A 148 18.64 -3.04 10.13
C ASP A 148 18.69 -1.70 10.89
N PRO A 149 17.56 -1.25 11.47
CA PRO A 149 17.51 0.01 12.20
C PRO A 149 18.51 0.09 13.35
N ARG A 150 18.80 -1.03 14.03
CA ARG A 150 19.69 -1.05 15.20
C ARG A 150 21.13 -0.83 14.76
N ARG A 151 21.56 -1.52 13.71
CA ARG A 151 22.89 -1.35 13.13
C ARG A 151 23.07 0.02 12.46
N ASN A 152 21.99 0.60 11.94
CA ASN A 152 22.01 1.88 11.23
C ASN A 152 21.74 3.11 12.11
N ALA A 153 21.59 2.94 13.43
CA ALA A 153 21.19 4.00 14.36
C ALA A 153 22.02 5.30 14.24
N ARG A 154 23.35 5.19 14.07
CA ARG A 154 24.22 6.37 13.92
C ARG A 154 23.94 7.18 12.65
N ARG A 155 23.60 6.52 11.54
CA ARG A 155 23.27 7.20 10.27
C ARG A 155 21.86 7.80 10.33
N LEU A 156 20.90 7.06 10.89
CA LEU A 156 19.54 7.55 11.14
C LEU A 156 19.52 8.79 12.04
N LEU A 157 20.42 8.88 13.04
CA LEU A 157 20.56 10.06 13.89
C LEU A 157 21.11 11.29 13.15
N ARG A 158 21.91 11.11 12.10
CA ARG A 158 22.41 12.23 11.29
C ARG A 158 21.29 12.81 10.41
N LEU A 159 20.49 11.94 9.79
CA LEU A 159 19.32 12.35 8.99
C LEU A 159 18.21 13.01 9.81
N ARG A 160 18.25 12.92 11.15
CA ARG A 160 17.36 13.65 12.06
C ARG A 160 17.83 15.09 12.37
N ARG A 161 19.07 15.42 12.06
CA ARG A 161 19.73 16.68 12.46
C ARG A 161 20.17 17.55 11.28
N ALA A 162 20.05 17.02 10.07
CA ALA A 162 20.20 17.77 8.83
C ALA A 162 18.89 18.50 8.54
#